data_AF-A0A0Q5NW70-F1
#
_entry.id   AF-A0A0Q5NW70-F1
#
_cell.length_a   1.000
_cell.length_b   1.000
_cell.length_c   1.000
_cell.angle_alpha   90.00
_cell.angle_beta   90.00
_cell.angle_gamma   90.00
#
_symmetry.space_group_name_H-M   'P 1'
#
loop_
_entity.id
_entity.type
_entity.pdbx_description
1 polymer ?
#
loop_
_entity_poly.entity_id
_entity_poly.type
_entity_poly.pdbx_seq_one_letter_code
_entity_poly.pdbx_strand_id
1 'polypeptide(L)' 'MDEGDQSMENQLLDRHPGVRELVSALPEFIRWRGRLAPVVVDNETFYVVGGDMLKDDDQVIVEWTRRFRPDLLSD' A
#
# COMPACT_ATOMS: atom_id res chain seq x y z
N MET A 1 21.48 -0.92 -4.42
CA MET A 1 20.13 -1.49 -4.27
C MET A 1 19.73 -1.17 -2.86
N ASP A 2 18.84 -0.20 -2.69
CA ASP A 2 18.26 0.19 -1.40
C ASP A 2 17.08 -0.75 -1.12
N GLU A 3 17.35 -1.95 -0.61
CA GLU A 3 16.35 -2.99 -0.28
C GLU A 3 15.69 -2.78 1.11
N GLY A 4 15.84 -1.59 1.71
CA GLY A 4 15.49 -1.34 3.11
C GLY A 4 14.01 -1.03 3.38
N ASP A 5 13.27 -0.49 2.41
CA ASP A 5 11.94 0.10 2.65
C ASP A 5 10.79 -0.89 2.35
N GLN A 6 10.99 -1.83 1.42
CA GLN A 6 10.00 -2.88 1.08
C GLN A 6 9.70 -3.85 2.24
N SER A 7 10.58 -3.95 3.23
CA SER A 7 10.48 -5.01 4.24
C SER A 7 9.55 -4.66 5.42
N MET A 8 9.41 -3.39 5.82
CA MET A 8 8.64 -3.05 7.03
C MET A 8 7.13 -3.13 6.82
N GLU A 9 6.62 -2.57 5.72
CA GLU A 9 5.20 -2.63 5.37
C GLU A 9 4.75 -4.06 5.08
N ASN A 10 5.59 -4.85 4.41
CA ASN A 10 5.33 -6.25 4.14
C ASN A 10 5.27 -7.07 5.44
N GLN A 11 6.26 -6.89 6.34
CA GLN A 11 6.24 -7.50 7.67
C GLN A 11 5.03 -7.06 8.51
N LEU A 12 4.57 -5.82 8.36
CA LEU A 12 3.37 -5.34 9.04
C LEU A 12 2.13 -6.08 8.53
N LEU A 13 1.95 -6.16 7.21
CA LEU A 13 0.82 -6.86 6.62
C LEU A 13 0.85 -8.38 6.90
N ASP A 14 2.04 -8.97 7.03
CA ASP A 14 2.20 -10.37 7.44
C ASP A 14 1.73 -10.64 8.88
N ARG A 15 1.81 -9.65 9.77
CA ARG A 15 1.26 -9.74 11.13
C ARG A 15 -0.26 -9.60 11.17
N HIS A 16 -0.86 -9.01 10.14
CA HIS A 16 -2.31 -8.84 10.03
C HIS A 16 -2.86 -9.60 8.80
N PRO A 17 -2.90 -10.96 8.87
CA PRO A 17 -3.32 -11.78 7.75
C PRO A 17 -4.76 -11.42 7.34
N GLY A 18 -4.96 -11.25 6.03
CA GLY A 18 -6.25 -10.86 5.46
C GLY A 18 -6.45 -9.36 5.25
N VAL A 19 -5.62 -8.49 5.85
CA VAL A 19 -5.72 -7.03 5.58
C VAL A 19 -5.49 -6.71 4.11
N ARG A 20 -4.54 -7.38 3.45
CA ARG A 20 -4.29 -7.23 2.01
C ARG A 20 -5.54 -7.47 1.17
N GLU A 21 -6.18 -8.61 1.37
CA GLU A 21 -7.38 -9.01 0.64
C GLU A 21 -8.56 -8.09 0.98
N LEU A 22 -8.75 -7.81 2.27
CA LEU A 22 -9.82 -6.95 2.77
C LEU A 22 -9.71 -5.56 2.15
N VAL A 23 -8.56 -4.88 2.29
CA VAL A 23 -8.34 -3.52 1.80
C VAL A 23 -8.44 -3.47 0.28
N SER A 24 -7.84 -4.44 -0.42
CA SER A 24 -7.91 -4.52 -1.88
C SER A 24 -9.32 -4.67 -2.41
N ALA A 25 -10.22 -5.28 -1.63
CA ALA A 25 -11.64 -5.43 -1.98
C ALA A 25 -12.50 -4.19 -1.62
N LEU A 26 -11.99 -3.25 -0.81
CA LEU A 26 -12.77 -2.08 -0.39
C LEU A 26 -13.01 -1.11 -1.56
N PRO A 27 -14.28 -0.75 -1.87
CA PRO A 27 -14.58 0.19 -2.96
C PRO A 27 -13.99 1.59 -2.75
N GLU A 28 -13.79 1.99 -1.50
CA GLU A 28 -13.13 3.23 -1.10
C GLU A 28 -11.62 3.20 -1.39
N PHE A 29 -10.94 2.09 -1.12
CA PHE A 29 -9.55 1.89 -1.47
C PHE A 29 -9.37 1.87 -2.99
N ILE A 30 -10.18 1.10 -3.72
CA ILE A 30 -10.12 1.03 -5.20
C ILE A 30 -10.28 2.43 -5.82
N ARG A 31 -11.26 3.21 -5.34
CA ARG A 31 -11.50 4.59 -5.81
C ARG A 31 -10.37 5.53 -5.46
N TRP A 32 -9.75 5.36 -4.29
CA TRP A 32 -8.61 6.18 -3.87
C TRP A 32 -7.35 5.82 -4.69
N ARG A 33 -7.00 4.53 -4.80
CA ARG A 33 -5.87 4.03 -5.58
C ARG A 33 -5.98 4.43 -7.05
N GLY A 34 -7.18 4.39 -7.63
CA GLY A 34 -7.43 4.82 -9.01
C GLY A 34 -7.18 6.31 -9.28
N ARG A 35 -6.93 7.13 -8.26
CA ARG A 35 -6.53 8.54 -8.39
C ARG A 35 -5.01 8.74 -8.31
N LEU A 36 -4.27 7.72 -7.90
CA LEU A 36 -2.82 7.77 -7.85
C LEU A 36 -2.26 7.62 -9.26
N ALA A 37 -1.16 8.30 -9.56
CA ALA A 37 -0.48 8.16 -10.84
C ALA A 37 0.31 6.84 -10.85
N PRO A 38 0.01 5.88 -11.74
CA PRO A 38 0.80 4.66 -11.85
C PRO A 38 2.11 4.93 -12.60
N VAL A 39 3.19 4.31 -12.15
CA VAL A 39 4.52 4.35 -12.77
C VAL A 39 5.01 2.92 -12.92
N VAL A 40 5.38 2.52 -14.13
CA VAL A 40 5.90 1.17 -14.39
C VAL A 40 7.42 1.22 -14.43
N VAL A 41 8.08 0.45 -13.57
CA VAL A 41 9.54 0.28 -13.52
C VAL A 41 9.85 -1.20 -13.55
N ASP A 42 10.69 -1.65 -14.48
CA ASP A 42 11.10 -3.05 -14.61
C ASP A 42 9.93 -4.07 -14.61
N ASN A 43 8.83 -3.71 -15.29
CA ASN A 43 7.59 -4.50 -15.39
C ASN A 43 6.80 -4.65 -14.08
N GLU A 44 7.13 -3.86 -13.06
CA GLU A 44 6.37 -3.71 -11.81
C GLU A 44 5.64 -2.37 -11.79
N THR A 45 4.42 -2.35 -11.23
CA THR A 45 3.60 -1.14 -11.14
C THR A 45 3.71 -0.52 -9.75
N PHE A 46 4.19 0.71 -9.72
CA PHE A 46 4.24 1.56 -8.53
C PHE A 46 3.20 2.67 -8.65
N TYR A 47 2.92 3.34 -7.54
CA TYR A 47 2.01 4.46 -7.46
C TYR A 47 2.69 5.65 -6.81
N VAL A 48 2.48 6.85 -7.35
CA VAL A 48 2.94 8.09 -6.73
C VAL A 48 1.97 8.46 -5.62
N VAL A 49 2.45 8.45 -4.38
CA VAL A 49 1.65 8.81 -3.22
C VAL A 49 2.30 9.98 -2.48
N GLY A 50 1.53 11.03 -2.22
CA GLY A 50 2.05 12.26 -1.59
C GLY A 50 2.92 13.15 -2.52
N GLY A 51 3.10 12.78 -3.79
CA GLY A 51 3.67 13.64 -4.84
C GLY A 51 5.06 13.25 -5.32
N ASP A 52 5.91 12.71 -4.44
CA ASP A 52 7.34 12.53 -4.74
C ASP A 52 7.85 11.09 -4.57
N MET A 53 7.10 10.21 -3.89
CA MET A 53 7.54 8.85 -3.57
C MET A 53 6.74 7.81 -4.35
N LEU A 54 7.47 6.90 -5.00
CA LEU A 54 6.91 5.68 -5.59
C LEU A 54 6.68 4.66 -4.48
N LYS A 55 5.50 4.06 -4.49
CA LYS A 55 5.09 3.01 -3.56
C LYS A 55 4.57 1.80 -4.30
N ASP A 56 4.97 0.61 -3.89
CA ASP A 56 4.38 -0.63 -4.36
C ASP A 56 2.97 -0.85 -3.77
N ASP A 57 2.32 -1.95 -4.16
CA ASP A 57 0.94 -2.22 -3.74
C ASP A 57 0.80 -2.40 -2.22
N ASP A 58 1.77 -3.06 -1.56
CA ASP A 58 1.77 -3.26 -0.11
C ASP A 58 1.95 -1.93 0.64
N GLN A 59 2.86 -1.07 0.17
CA GLN A 59 3.07 0.26 0.74
C GLN A 59 1.83 1.16 0.55
N VAL A 60 1.16 1.06 -0.61
CA VAL A 60 -0.09 1.78 -0.89
C VAL A 60 -1.21 1.30 0.04
N ILE A 61 -1.33 -0.01 0.28
CA ILE A 61 -2.30 -0.60 1.22
C ILE A 61 -2.03 -0.08 2.63
N VAL A 62 -0.78 -0.12 3.10
CA VAL A 62 -0.43 0.35 4.45
C VAL A 62 -0.70 1.84 4.60
N GLU A 63 -0.34 2.67 3.62
CA GLU A 63 -0.57 4.11 3.71
C GLU A 63 -2.07 4.44 3.77
N TRP A 64 -2.87 3.82 2.90
CA TRP A 64 -4.32 3.99 2.95
C TRP A 64 -4.89 3.55 4.29
N THR A 65 -4.46 2.39 4.78
CA THR A 65 -4.96 1.83 6.04
C THR A 65 -4.62 2.74 7.21
N ARG A 66 -3.38 3.23 7.31
CA ARG A 66 -2.98 4.20 8.36
C ARG A 66 -3.82 5.47 8.33
N ARG A 67 -4.22 5.94 7.15
CA ARG A 67 -4.96 7.19 6.98
C ARG A 67 -6.47 7.06 7.26
N PHE A 68 -7.07 5.93 6.89
CA PHE A 68 -8.53 5.81 6.88
C PHE A 68 -9.07 4.72 7.81
N ARG A 69 -8.29 3.68 8.08
CA ARG A 69 -8.68 2.49 8.87
C ARG A 69 -7.54 1.98 9.75
N PRO A 70 -6.95 2.83 10.62
CA PRO A 70 -5.80 2.44 11.43
C PRO A 70 -6.09 1.29 12.39
N ASP A 71 -7.38 1.05 12.69
CA ASP A 71 -7.88 -0.10 13.44
C ASP A 71 -7.47 -1.45 12.84
N LEU A 72 -7.30 -1.52 11.52
CA LEU A 72 -6.94 -2.78 10.84
C LEU A 72 -5.47 -3.17 11.02
N LEU A 73 -4.62 -2.24 11.49
CA LEU A 73 -3.19 -2.46 11.78
C LEU A 73 -2.87 -2.34 13.26
N SER A 74 -3.91 -2.28 14.12
CA SER A 74 -3.76 -2.22 15.57
C SER A 74 -3.82 -3.64 16.13
N ASP A 75 -3.00 -3.92 17.16
CA ASP A 75 -2.96 -5.17 17.92
C ASP A 75 -4.15 -5.28 18.89
#